data_AF-A0A2T1GBM1-F1
#
_entry.id   AF-A0A2T1GBM1-F1
#
_cell.length_a   1.000
_cell.length_b   1.000
_cell.length_c   1.000
_cell.angle_alpha   90.00
_cell.angle_beta   90.00
_cell.angle_gamma   90.00
#
_symmetry.space_group_name_H-M   'P 1'
#
loop_
_entity.id
_entity.type
_entity.pdbx_description
1 polymer ?
#
loop_
_entity_poly.entity_id
_entity_poly.type
_entity_poly.pdbx_seq_one_letter_code
_entity_poly.pdbx_strand_id
1 'polypeptide(L)'
;MPSRQPLTDWQKMGLKLTSSQQGRDVVLAIDLTGSVRLNDEGRLRLKQIIQDSLRPGDAVYVAPFASIVNPLQPQVDCLSADAAIPFSGKPADIERILQKLPLQSSDALQNTDIQIAEATIYKGLAQLNQCRLTANKPVRTQSVVWITDAPLLSNPGIASSVWVETPAGSPFREQNSAQSQERQAWIDALPLKLRSQNIGNYNLSVVDIAPTVQEFCTPAPGGQETCLINGYLFQQLWLPVLLSSVGILTALGGG
;
A
#
# COMPACT_ATOMS: atom_id res chain seq x y z
N MET A 1 8.97 9.34 -9.12
CA MET A 1 8.61 8.63 -10.37
C MET A 1 8.96 7.16 -10.24
N PRO A 2 8.06 6.25 -10.67
CA PRO A 2 8.37 4.82 -10.77
C PRO A 2 9.44 4.53 -11.82
N SER A 3 10.09 3.37 -11.71
CA SER A 3 10.96 2.85 -12.76
C SER A 3 10.15 2.58 -14.03
N ARG A 4 10.79 2.80 -15.19
CA ARG A 4 10.24 2.46 -16.50
C ARG A 4 10.60 1.04 -16.94
N GLN A 5 11.39 0.32 -16.17
CA GLN A 5 11.79 -1.06 -16.46
C GLN A 5 10.76 -2.01 -15.85
N PRO A 6 9.96 -2.73 -16.67
CA PRO A 6 8.97 -3.64 -16.15
C PRO A 6 9.63 -4.91 -15.60
N LEU A 7 9.05 -5.46 -14.54
CA LEU A 7 9.41 -6.80 -14.07
C LEU A 7 8.99 -7.85 -15.09
N THR A 8 9.88 -8.79 -15.36
CA THR A 8 9.57 -10.01 -16.12
C THR A 8 8.60 -10.91 -15.35
N ASP A 9 7.93 -11.83 -16.03
CA ASP A 9 6.95 -12.71 -15.37
C ASP A 9 7.60 -13.68 -14.38
N TRP A 10 8.83 -14.12 -14.65
CA TRP A 10 9.62 -14.89 -13.69
C TRP A 10 9.92 -14.08 -12.43
N GLN A 11 10.30 -12.81 -12.57
CA GLN A 11 10.55 -11.93 -11.42
C GLN A 11 9.29 -11.73 -10.59
N LYS A 12 8.14 -11.46 -11.22
CA LYS A 12 6.84 -11.35 -10.53
C LYS A 12 6.49 -12.65 -9.78
N MET A 13 6.70 -13.80 -10.42
CA MET A 13 6.47 -15.10 -9.79
C MET A 13 7.41 -15.32 -8.60
N GLY A 14 8.70 -15.00 -8.74
CA GLY A 14 9.68 -15.06 -7.66
C GLY A 14 9.28 -14.20 -6.46
N LEU A 15 8.88 -12.94 -6.70
CA LEU A 15 8.39 -12.06 -5.62
C LEU A 15 7.15 -12.64 -4.94
N LYS A 16 6.19 -13.17 -5.72
CA LYS A 16 5.00 -13.83 -5.17
C LYS A 16 5.38 -15.00 -4.25
N LEU A 17 6.31 -15.86 -4.68
CA LEU A 17 6.77 -17.00 -3.89
C LEU A 17 7.46 -16.54 -2.58
N THR A 18 8.42 -15.63 -2.68
CA THR A 18 9.17 -15.11 -1.51
C THR A 18 8.27 -14.38 -0.50
N SER A 19 7.21 -13.73 -0.97
CA SER A 19 6.24 -13.03 -0.11
C SER A 19 5.16 -13.92 0.51
N SER A 20 4.99 -15.16 0.04
CA SER A 20 3.81 -15.98 0.34
C SER A 20 3.63 -16.33 1.82
N GLN A 21 4.74 -16.40 2.57
CA GLN A 21 4.75 -16.66 4.01
C GLN A 21 4.96 -15.38 4.84
N GLN A 22 5.00 -14.23 4.18
CA GLN A 22 5.10 -12.95 4.85
C GLN A 22 3.71 -12.40 5.13
N GLY A 23 3.56 -11.69 6.24
CA GLY A 23 2.39 -10.85 6.43
C GLY A 23 2.36 -9.68 5.45
N ARG A 24 1.26 -8.95 5.45
CA ARG A 24 0.99 -7.85 4.51
C ARG A 24 1.29 -6.51 5.14
N ASP A 25 1.59 -5.52 4.32
CA ASP A 25 1.42 -4.13 4.75
C ASP A 25 -0.04 -3.72 4.50
N VAL A 26 -0.74 -3.28 5.54
CA VAL A 26 -2.15 -2.87 5.46
C VAL A 26 -2.26 -1.42 5.86
N VAL A 27 -2.64 -0.55 4.94
CA VAL A 27 -2.86 0.87 5.21
C VAL A 27 -4.34 1.11 5.44
N LEU A 28 -4.70 1.63 6.62
CA LEU A 28 -6.02 2.15 6.90
C LEU A 28 -6.03 3.63 6.53
N ALA A 29 -6.54 3.94 5.33
CA ALA A 29 -6.65 5.29 4.80
C ALA A 29 -8.03 5.86 5.12
N ILE A 30 -8.08 6.86 6.02
CA ILE A 30 -9.32 7.34 6.62
C ILE A 30 -9.51 8.82 6.31
N ASP A 31 -10.59 9.14 5.59
CA ASP A 31 -11.00 10.51 5.39
C ASP A 31 -11.55 11.11 6.69
N LEU A 32 -11.03 12.28 7.09
CA LEU A 32 -11.38 12.96 8.33
C LEU A 32 -12.39 14.10 8.14
N THR A 33 -12.80 14.37 6.91
CA THR A 33 -13.74 15.44 6.62
C THR A 33 -15.16 15.11 7.08
N GLY A 34 -15.99 16.15 7.19
CA GLY A 34 -17.35 16.03 7.68
C GLY A 34 -18.30 15.24 6.78
N SER A 35 -17.93 14.94 5.53
CA SER A 35 -18.70 14.06 4.64
C SER A 35 -18.61 12.60 5.09
N VAL A 36 -17.47 12.20 5.67
CA VAL A 36 -17.18 10.86 6.19
C VAL A 36 -17.25 10.88 7.72
N ARG A 37 -18.45 11.04 8.25
CA ARG A 37 -18.69 10.93 9.70
C ARG A 37 -18.61 9.47 10.14
N LEU A 38 -17.45 9.06 10.67
CA LEU A 38 -17.30 7.80 11.40
C LEU A 38 -18.05 7.88 12.75
N ASN A 39 -19.38 7.76 12.70
CA ASN A 39 -20.24 7.60 13.87
C ASN A 39 -19.97 6.23 14.56
N ASP A 40 -20.69 5.94 15.65
CA ASP A 40 -20.50 4.68 16.39
C ASP A 40 -20.69 3.42 15.53
N GLU A 41 -21.54 3.48 14.51
CA GLU A 41 -21.71 2.40 13.53
C GLU A 41 -20.48 2.27 12.61
N GLY A 42 -19.95 3.38 12.09
CA GLY A 42 -18.71 3.39 11.31
C GLY A 42 -17.51 2.85 12.10
N ARG A 43 -17.45 3.17 13.40
CA ARG A 43 -16.44 2.63 14.33
C ARG A 43 -16.58 1.13 14.54
N LEU A 44 -17.81 0.64 14.74
CA LEU A 44 -18.08 -0.79 14.90
C LEU A 44 -17.70 -1.56 13.64
N ARG A 45 -18.07 -1.05 12.46
CA ARG A 45 -17.72 -1.65 11.17
C ARG A 45 -16.21 -1.65 10.93
N LEU A 46 -15.51 -0.57 11.26
CA LEU A 46 -14.05 -0.51 11.17
C LEU A 46 -13.38 -1.52 12.10
N LYS A 47 -13.88 -1.66 13.33
CA LYS A 47 -13.45 -2.71 14.25
C LYS A 47 -13.66 -4.10 13.67
N GLN A 48 -14.82 -4.39 13.07
CA GLN A 48 -15.11 -5.66 12.40
C GLN A 48 -14.16 -5.90 11.21
N ILE A 49 -13.91 -4.90 10.37
CA ILE A 49 -12.98 -5.00 9.24
C ILE A 49 -11.57 -5.32 9.77
N ILE A 50 -11.10 -4.63 10.79
CA ILE A 50 -9.79 -4.90 11.41
C ILE A 50 -9.74 -6.33 11.96
N GLN A 51 -10.80 -6.79 12.62
CA GLN A 51 -10.91 -8.13 13.19
C GLN A 51 -10.92 -9.24 12.13
N ASP A 52 -11.70 -9.06 11.06
CA ASP A 52 -11.98 -10.11 10.09
C ASP A 52 -10.99 -10.10 8.92
N SER A 53 -10.38 -8.94 8.62
CA SER A 53 -9.50 -8.80 7.47
C SER A 53 -8.03 -9.01 7.79
N LEU A 54 -7.57 -8.67 8.99
CA LEU A 54 -6.16 -8.76 9.37
C LEU A 54 -5.77 -10.20 9.72
N ARG A 55 -4.51 -10.52 9.43
CA ARG A 55 -3.94 -11.85 9.66
C ARG A 55 -2.66 -11.72 10.48
N PRO A 56 -2.36 -12.70 11.35
CA PRO A 56 -1.08 -12.72 12.06
C PRO A 56 0.10 -12.52 11.11
N GLY A 57 0.98 -11.59 11.45
CA GLY A 57 2.13 -11.18 10.64
C GLY A 57 1.93 -9.89 9.86
N ASP A 58 0.68 -9.41 9.69
CA ASP A 58 0.40 -8.13 9.06
C ASP A 58 1.05 -6.97 9.83
N ALA A 59 1.47 -5.94 9.10
CA ALA A 59 1.89 -4.65 9.62
C ALA A 59 0.86 -3.60 9.21
N VAL A 60 0.23 -2.97 10.20
CA VAL A 60 -0.85 -2.00 9.97
C VAL A 60 -0.32 -0.58 10.08
N TYR A 61 -0.67 0.25 9.11
CA TYR A 61 -0.36 1.66 9.05
C TYR A 61 -1.66 2.45 9.07
N VAL A 62 -1.70 3.57 9.77
CA VAL A 62 -2.88 4.44 9.83
C VAL A 62 -2.53 5.74 9.12
N ALA A 63 -3.21 6.01 8.01
CA ALA A 63 -2.97 7.16 7.14
C ALA A 63 -4.26 7.99 7.06
N PRO A 64 -4.56 8.81 8.08
CA PRO A 64 -5.70 9.70 8.00
C PRO A 64 -5.44 10.80 6.96
N PHE A 65 -6.47 11.31 6.31
CA PHE A 65 -6.32 12.36 5.30
C PHE A 65 -7.54 13.29 5.23
N ALA A 66 -7.31 14.46 4.64
CA ALA A 66 -8.32 15.45 4.25
C ALA A 66 -7.74 16.22 3.04
N SER A 67 -7.52 17.52 3.16
CA SER A 67 -6.77 18.32 2.17
C SER A 67 -5.29 17.90 2.03
N ILE A 68 -4.73 17.28 3.07
CA ILE A 68 -3.38 16.69 3.08
C ILE A 68 -3.43 15.32 3.78
N VAL A 69 -2.36 14.54 3.63
CA VAL A 69 -2.17 13.31 4.41
C VAL A 69 -1.65 13.64 5.80
N ASN A 70 -2.18 12.93 6.79
CA ASN A 70 -1.93 13.08 8.21
C ASN A 70 -2.11 14.51 8.75
N PRO A 71 -3.27 15.16 8.52
CA PRO A 71 -3.46 16.57 8.84
C PRO A 71 -3.35 16.90 10.34
N LEU A 72 -3.56 15.89 11.21
CA LEU A 72 -3.41 16.04 12.66
C LEU A 72 -1.95 15.99 13.12
N GLN A 73 -1.06 15.39 12.32
CA GLN A 73 0.38 15.32 12.57
C GLN A 73 1.18 15.45 11.27
N PRO A 74 1.18 16.62 10.59
CA PRO A 74 1.69 16.75 9.22
C PRO A 74 3.18 16.42 9.02
N GLN A 75 3.96 16.43 10.11
CA GLN A 75 5.39 16.12 10.10
C GLN A 75 5.70 14.63 10.30
N VAL A 76 4.68 13.81 10.56
CA VAL A 76 4.83 12.38 10.83
C VAL A 76 4.50 11.58 9.57
N ASP A 77 5.48 10.83 9.07
CA ASP A 77 5.30 9.89 7.97
C ASP A 77 4.57 8.63 8.45
N CYS A 78 3.29 8.53 8.07
CA CYS A 78 2.41 7.40 8.35
C CYS A 78 2.86 6.06 7.75
N LEU A 79 3.77 6.06 6.78
CA LEU A 79 4.28 4.85 6.11
C LEU A 79 5.76 4.59 6.38
N SER A 80 6.34 5.27 7.36
CA SER A 80 7.67 4.94 7.87
C SER A 80 7.68 3.56 8.53
N ALA A 81 8.82 2.86 8.51
CA ALA A 81 8.94 1.54 9.12
C ALA A 81 8.55 1.52 10.62
N ASP A 82 8.81 2.63 11.33
CA ASP A 82 8.51 2.78 12.75
C ASP A 82 7.03 3.09 13.03
N ALA A 83 6.27 3.54 12.03
CA ALA A 83 4.83 3.76 12.14
C ALA A 83 4.04 2.44 12.09
N ALA A 84 4.68 1.33 11.72
CA ALA A 84 4.05 0.03 11.58
C ALA A 84 3.56 -0.51 12.93
N ILE A 85 2.27 -0.86 12.99
CA ILE A 85 1.68 -1.57 14.12
C ILE A 85 1.68 -3.07 13.77
N PRO A 86 2.56 -3.89 14.37
CA PRO A 86 2.57 -5.33 14.11
C PRO A 86 1.30 -5.97 14.65
N PHE A 87 0.70 -6.84 13.85
CA PHE A 87 -0.51 -7.56 14.22
C PHE A 87 -0.21 -9.04 14.45
N SER A 88 -0.37 -9.49 15.70
CA SER A 88 -0.14 -10.89 16.09
C SER A 88 -1.43 -11.71 16.17
N GLY A 89 -2.59 -11.10 15.86
CA GLY A 89 -3.91 -11.72 16.01
C GLY A 89 -4.50 -11.62 17.41
N LYS A 90 -3.87 -10.85 18.32
CA LYS A 90 -4.35 -10.69 19.70
C LYS A 90 -5.36 -9.54 19.81
N PRO A 91 -6.37 -9.65 20.71
CA PRO A 91 -7.31 -8.55 20.98
C PRO A 91 -6.63 -7.22 21.34
N ALA A 92 -5.50 -7.28 22.07
CA ALA A 92 -4.73 -6.08 22.43
C ALA A 92 -4.14 -5.35 21.21
N ASP A 93 -3.85 -6.04 20.10
CA ASP A 93 -3.36 -5.40 18.88
C ASP A 93 -4.49 -4.63 18.18
N ILE A 94 -5.71 -5.17 18.20
CA ILE A 94 -6.91 -4.48 17.67
C ILE A 94 -7.12 -3.18 18.43
N GLU A 95 -7.11 -3.23 19.76
CA GLU A 95 -7.28 -2.02 20.59
C GLU A 95 -6.16 -1.01 20.35
N ARG A 96 -4.91 -1.44 20.15
CA ARG A 96 -3.79 -0.55 19.79
C ARG A 96 -4.02 0.14 18.43
N ILE A 97 -4.52 -0.59 17.44
CA ILE A 97 -4.87 -0.02 16.13
C ILE A 97 -6.00 0.99 16.29
N LEU A 98 -7.08 0.62 16.99
CA LEU A 98 -8.25 1.49 17.20
C LEU A 98 -7.88 2.80 17.91
N GLN A 99 -6.97 2.76 18.89
CA GLN A 99 -6.46 3.95 19.60
C GLN A 99 -5.68 4.92 18.69
N LYS A 100 -5.12 4.42 17.58
CA LYS A 100 -4.37 5.25 16.61
C LYS A 100 -5.28 5.87 15.56
N LEU A 101 -6.51 5.40 15.42
CA LEU A 101 -7.45 5.95 14.47
C LEU A 101 -7.96 7.31 15.00
N PRO A 102 -7.85 8.39 14.22
CA PRO A 102 -8.48 9.65 14.58
C PRO A 102 -9.98 9.57 14.31
N LEU A 103 -10.71 8.93 15.23
CA LEU A 103 -12.13 8.62 15.10
C LEU A 103 -13.06 9.82 15.30
N GLN A 104 -12.53 11.02 15.43
CA GLN A 104 -13.31 12.25 15.48
C GLN A 104 -13.11 12.99 14.16
N SER A 105 -14.16 13.00 13.33
CA SER A 105 -14.23 13.93 12.21
C SER A 105 -14.12 15.35 12.77
N SER A 106 -13.27 16.17 12.17
CA SER A 106 -13.12 17.55 12.60
C SER A 106 -13.86 18.45 11.63
N ASP A 107 -14.86 19.19 12.11
CA ASP A 107 -15.51 20.24 11.31
C ASP A 107 -14.51 21.34 10.87
N ALA A 108 -13.31 21.38 11.47
CA ALA A 108 -12.22 22.26 11.07
C ALA A 108 -11.42 21.75 9.86
N LEU A 109 -11.49 20.45 9.55
CA LEU A 109 -10.87 19.89 8.35
C LEU A 109 -11.87 19.97 7.20
N GLN A 110 -11.76 21.05 6.43
CA GLN A 110 -12.51 21.24 5.20
C GLN A 110 -11.73 20.63 4.03
N ASN A 111 -12.46 20.20 3.00
CA ASN A 111 -11.93 19.68 1.74
C ASN A 111 -11.19 18.33 1.84
N THR A 112 -11.45 17.45 0.88
CA THR A 112 -10.74 16.18 0.69
C THR A 112 -9.95 16.23 -0.60
N ASP A 113 -8.63 16.12 -0.50
CA ASP A 113 -7.76 15.88 -1.64
C ASP A 113 -7.46 14.38 -1.71
N ILE A 114 -8.26 13.64 -2.47
CA ILE A 114 -8.05 12.19 -2.62
C ILE A 114 -6.80 11.88 -3.45
N GLN A 115 -6.43 12.75 -4.39
CA GLN A 115 -5.31 12.50 -5.27
C GLN A 115 -3.97 12.67 -4.54
N ILE A 116 -3.83 13.65 -3.64
CA ILE A 116 -2.63 13.72 -2.77
C ILE A 116 -2.53 12.49 -1.87
N ALA A 117 -3.65 11.99 -1.35
CA ALA A 117 -3.66 10.80 -0.51
C ALA A 117 -3.19 9.56 -1.27
N GLU A 118 -3.72 9.32 -2.47
CA GLU A 118 -3.29 8.21 -3.33
C GLU A 118 -1.82 8.33 -3.73
N ALA A 119 -1.39 9.52 -4.17
CA ALA A 119 -0.01 9.76 -4.55
C ALA A 119 0.96 9.46 -3.40
N THR A 120 0.61 9.89 -2.18
CA THR A 120 1.42 9.70 -0.98
C THR A 120 1.45 8.22 -0.56
N ILE A 121 0.28 7.58 -0.49
CA ILE A 121 0.15 6.22 0.03
C ILE A 121 0.76 5.20 -0.93
N TYR A 122 0.48 5.29 -2.22
CA TYR A 122 1.01 4.34 -3.21
C TYR A 122 2.52 4.47 -3.38
N LYS A 123 3.05 5.70 -3.38
CA LYS A 123 4.49 5.94 -3.39
C LYS A 123 5.17 5.40 -2.13
N GLY A 124 4.59 5.64 -0.94
CA GLY A 124 5.13 5.15 0.32
C GLY A 124 5.14 3.61 0.39
N LEU A 125 4.07 2.96 -0.06
CA LEU A 125 4.01 1.50 -0.15
C LEU A 125 5.05 0.93 -1.11
N ALA A 126 5.21 1.53 -2.30
CA ALA A 126 6.26 1.13 -3.23
C ALA A 126 7.66 1.28 -2.59
N GLN A 127 7.89 2.37 -1.85
CA GLN A 127 9.16 2.61 -1.16
C GLN A 127 9.43 1.61 -0.03
N LEU A 128 8.40 1.18 0.73
CA LEU A 128 8.57 0.14 1.75
C LEU A 128 9.12 -1.15 1.14
N ASN A 129 8.56 -1.62 0.03
CA ASN A 129 9.07 -2.82 -0.64
C ASN A 129 10.43 -2.58 -1.30
N GLN A 130 10.70 -1.38 -1.82
CA GLN A 130 12.02 -1.03 -2.34
C GLN A 130 13.10 -1.08 -1.24
N CYS A 131 12.80 -0.55 -0.05
CA CYS A 131 13.69 -0.61 1.10
C CYS A 131 13.96 -2.06 1.52
N ARG A 132 12.93 -2.93 1.47
CA ARG A 132 13.10 -4.37 1.75
C ARG A 132 14.00 -5.05 0.72
N LEU A 133 13.81 -4.76 -0.57
CA LEU A 133 14.67 -5.26 -1.64
C LEU A 133 16.14 -4.92 -1.37
N THR A 134 16.44 -3.64 -1.13
CA THR A 134 17.81 -3.15 -0.88
C THR A 134 18.42 -3.75 0.40
N ALA A 135 17.60 -3.97 1.42
CA ALA A 135 18.03 -4.60 2.67
C ALA A 135 18.04 -6.15 2.62
N ASN A 136 17.77 -6.74 1.46
CA ASN A 136 17.57 -8.18 1.27
C ASN A 136 16.59 -8.81 2.28
N LYS A 137 15.52 -8.07 2.61
CA LYS A 137 14.40 -8.53 3.42
C LYS A 137 13.27 -9.04 2.52
N PRO A 138 12.46 -10.00 2.98
CA PRO A 138 11.30 -10.46 2.21
C PRO A 138 10.35 -9.31 1.86
N VAL A 139 10.06 -9.11 0.58
CA VAL A 139 9.03 -8.17 0.12
C VAL A 139 7.66 -8.65 0.57
N ARG A 140 6.71 -7.72 0.67
CA ARG A 140 5.36 -8.03 1.17
C ARG A 140 4.31 -7.74 0.12
N THR A 141 3.24 -8.51 0.18
CA THR A 141 1.95 -8.10 -0.38
C THR A 141 1.45 -6.88 0.40
N GLN A 142 0.72 -5.99 -0.27
CA GLN A 142 0.27 -4.75 0.35
C GLN A 142 -1.21 -4.52 0.06
N SER A 143 -1.87 -3.74 0.89
CA SER A 143 -3.28 -3.39 0.70
C SER A 143 -3.57 -2.03 1.31
N VAL A 144 -4.49 -1.29 0.69
CA VAL A 144 -5.03 -0.05 1.23
C VAL A 144 -6.53 -0.24 1.44
N VAL A 145 -6.98 -0.05 2.68
CA VAL A 145 -8.39 0.03 3.06
C VAL A 145 -8.75 1.50 3.12
N TRP A 146 -9.47 1.96 2.10
CA TRP A 146 -9.99 3.31 1.98
C TRP A 146 -11.36 3.43 2.61
N ILE A 147 -11.52 4.44 3.45
CA ILE A 147 -12.80 4.86 4.02
C ILE A 147 -13.01 6.30 3.59
N THR A 148 -13.70 6.47 2.47
CA THR A 148 -13.94 7.80 1.87
C THR A 148 -15.13 7.74 0.94
N ASP A 149 -15.79 8.87 0.75
CA ASP A 149 -16.80 9.10 -0.29
C ASP A 149 -16.18 9.67 -1.58
N ALA A 150 -14.91 10.07 -1.54
CA ALA A 150 -14.18 10.57 -2.70
C ALA A 150 -13.93 9.47 -3.76
N PRO A 151 -13.90 9.83 -5.05
CA PRO A 151 -13.65 8.88 -6.13
C PRO A 151 -12.16 8.46 -6.17
N LEU A 152 -11.92 7.16 -5.96
CA LEU A 152 -10.60 6.53 -6.08
C LEU A 152 -10.21 6.29 -7.53
N LEU A 153 -8.91 6.30 -7.80
CA LEU A 153 -8.26 5.99 -9.08
C LEU A 153 -8.83 6.79 -10.26
N SER A 154 -9.30 8.00 -9.97
CA SER A 154 -9.79 8.94 -10.99
C SER A 154 -8.65 9.39 -11.92
N ASN A 155 -9.01 9.78 -13.14
CA ASN A 155 -8.09 10.34 -14.12
C ASN A 155 -7.34 11.57 -13.55
N PRO A 156 -6.15 11.90 -14.06
CA PRO A 156 -5.39 13.05 -13.60
C PRO A 156 -6.15 14.34 -13.90
N GLY A 157 -6.08 15.31 -12.99
CA GLY A 157 -6.84 16.56 -13.08
C GLY A 157 -8.29 16.34 -12.66
N ILE A 158 -8.55 16.46 -11.37
CA ILE A 158 -9.90 16.30 -10.84
C ILE A 158 -10.65 17.63 -10.88
N ALA A 159 -11.53 17.77 -11.87
CA ALA A 159 -12.40 18.94 -11.96
C ALA A 159 -13.39 18.96 -10.79
N SER A 160 -13.81 20.15 -10.35
CA SER A 160 -14.82 20.29 -9.28
C SER A 160 -16.18 19.66 -9.62
N SER A 161 -16.44 19.37 -10.90
CA SER A 161 -17.61 18.61 -11.35
C SER A 161 -17.51 17.10 -11.09
N VAL A 162 -16.29 16.57 -10.91
CA VAL A 162 -16.01 15.17 -10.57
C VAL A 162 -15.87 15.03 -9.06
N TRP A 163 -15.14 15.94 -8.43
CA TRP A 163 -15.00 16.00 -6.97
C TRP A 163 -14.84 17.44 -6.53
N VAL A 164 -15.87 17.98 -5.89
CA VAL A 164 -15.91 19.39 -5.51
C VAL A 164 -14.96 19.69 -4.35
N GLU A 165 -14.64 18.67 -3.55
CA GLU A 165 -13.92 18.87 -2.30
C GLU A 165 -12.39 18.93 -2.45
N THR A 166 -11.79 18.69 -3.62
CA THR A 166 -10.35 18.95 -3.79
C THR A 166 -10.05 20.43 -3.57
N PRO A 167 -9.07 20.84 -2.76
CA PRO A 167 -8.74 22.25 -2.53
C PRO A 167 -8.44 23.04 -3.81
N ALA A 168 -8.83 24.31 -3.87
CA ALA A 168 -8.66 25.17 -5.05
C ALA A 168 -7.20 25.34 -5.49
N GLY A 169 -6.27 25.41 -4.53
CA GLY A 169 -4.83 25.51 -4.79
C GLY A 169 -4.12 24.17 -4.95
N SER A 170 -4.84 23.04 -4.98
CA SER A 170 -4.20 21.74 -5.13
C SER A 170 -3.63 21.57 -6.54
N PRO A 171 -2.36 21.17 -6.71
CA PRO A 171 -1.80 20.88 -8.02
C PRO A 171 -2.51 19.69 -8.69
N PHE A 172 -3.23 18.87 -7.92
CA PHE A 172 -3.95 17.71 -8.45
C PHE A 172 -5.24 18.04 -9.22
N ARG A 173 -5.69 19.31 -9.18
CA ARG A 173 -6.76 19.81 -10.05
C ARG A 173 -6.33 19.93 -11.50
N GLU A 174 -5.03 20.11 -11.75
CA GLU A 174 -4.47 20.30 -13.07
C GLU A 174 -3.92 18.98 -13.62
N GLN A 175 -4.52 18.46 -14.69
CA GLN A 175 -4.12 17.20 -15.33
C GLN A 175 -2.63 17.14 -15.67
N ASN A 176 -2.05 18.28 -16.08
CA ASN A 176 -0.67 18.38 -16.54
C ASN A 176 0.32 18.84 -15.46
N SER A 177 -0.10 18.97 -14.21
CA SER A 177 0.85 19.24 -13.12
C SER A 177 1.81 18.05 -12.96
N ALA A 178 3.02 18.34 -12.48
CA ALA A 178 4.01 17.30 -12.20
C ALA A 178 3.47 16.28 -11.17
N GLN A 179 2.68 16.74 -10.21
CA GLN A 179 2.08 15.94 -9.16
C GLN A 179 1.01 14.99 -9.71
N SER A 180 0.11 15.46 -10.56
CA SER A 180 -0.90 14.62 -11.22
C SER A 180 -0.26 13.57 -12.11
N GLN A 181 0.78 13.93 -12.86
CA GLN A 181 1.53 12.99 -13.69
C GLN A 181 2.30 11.96 -12.85
N GLU A 182 2.93 12.35 -11.74
CA GLU A 182 3.61 11.40 -10.85
C GLU A 182 2.61 10.42 -10.22
N ARG A 183 1.46 10.90 -9.73
CA ARG A 183 0.39 10.03 -9.22
C ARG A 183 -0.04 9.02 -10.26
N GLN A 184 -0.33 9.47 -11.48
CA GLN A 184 -0.79 8.58 -12.54
C GLN A 184 0.26 7.52 -12.87
N ALA A 185 1.53 7.93 -12.97
CA ALA A 185 2.62 6.98 -13.19
C ALA A 185 2.67 5.89 -12.12
N TRP A 186 2.46 6.24 -10.83
CA TRP A 186 2.40 5.24 -9.76
C TRP A 186 1.16 4.34 -9.85
N ILE A 187 -0.01 4.88 -10.18
CA ILE A 187 -1.23 4.08 -10.39
C ILE A 187 -1.01 3.07 -11.53
N ASP A 188 -0.37 3.50 -12.63
CA ASP A 188 -0.11 2.65 -13.80
C ASP A 188 0.98 1.61 -13.54
N ALA A 189 1.99 1.95 -12.73
CA ALA A 189 3.13 1.06 -12.43
C ALA A 189 2.80 -0.02 -11.39
N LEU A 190 1.84 0.24 -10.50
CA LEU A 190 1.48 -0.69 -9.44
C LEU A 190 0.38 -1.67 -9.89
N PRO A 191 0.47 -2.96 -9.51
CA PRO A 191 -0.54 -3.96 -9.85
C PRO A 191 -1.76 -3.84 -8.90
N LEU A 192 -2.52 -2.74 -9.04
CA LEU A 192 -3.65 -2.40 -8.18
C LEU A 192 -4.89 -3.23 -8.53
N LYS A 193 -5.56 -3.78 -7.51
CA LYS A 193 -6.86 -4.43 -7.64
C LYS A 193 -7.86 -3.82 -6.67
N LEU A 194 -8.72 -2.94 -7.18
CA LEU A 194 -9.77 -2.27 -6.43
C LEU A 194 -11.01 -3.17 -6.26
N ARG A 195 -11.53 -3.21 -5.04
CA ARG A 195 -12.84 -3.77 -4.67
C ARG A 195 -13.54 -2.75 -3.79
N SER A 196 -14.82 -2.46 -4.03
CA SER A 196 -15.53 -1.42 -3.30
C SER A 196 -16.93 -1.86 -2.89
N GLN A 197 -17.37 -1.39 -1.73
CA GLN A 197 -18.72 -1.55 -1.22
C GLN A 197 -19.20 -0.22 -0.67
N ASN A 198 -20.39 0.21 -1.09
CA ASN A 198 -21.03 1.39 -0.53
C ASN A 198 -21.61 1.09 0.87
N ILE A 199 -21.34 1.98 1.82
CA ILE A 199 -21.83 1.92 3.19
C ILE A 199 -22.43 3.29 3.53
N GLY A 200 -23.70 3.49 3.16
CA GLY A 200 -24.42 4.72 3.44
C GLY A 200 -23.82 5.91 2.69
N ASN A 201 -23.16 6.81 3.43
CA ASN A 201 -22.58 8.04 2.91
C ASN A 201 -21.14 7.91 2.42
N TYR A 202 -20.47 6.76 2.56
CA TYR A 202 -19.10 6.56 2.10
C TYR A 202 -18.91 5.19 1.44
N ASN A 203 -17.79 5.02 0.75
CA ASN A 203 -17.38 3.72 0.22
C ASN A 203 -16.28 3.12 1.09
N LEU A 204 -16.46 1.85 1.47
CA LEU A 204 -15.37 1.03 1.95
C LEU A 204 -14.72 0.36 0.75
N SER A 205 -13.50 0.76 0.44
CA SER A 205 -12.77 0.19 -0.70
C SER A 205 -11.47 -0.45 -0.25
N VAL A 206 -11.14 -1.60 -0.85
CA VAL A 206 -9.87 -2.28 -0.65
C VAL A 206 -9.13 -2.29 -1.97
N VAL A 207 -7.92 -1.75 -1.98
CA VAL A 207 -6.98 -1.85 -3.10
C VAL A 207 -5.87 -2.81 -2.70
N ASP A 208 -5.92 -4.03 -3.23
CA ASP A 208 -4.84 -5.00 -3.06
C ASP A 208 -3.71 -4.69 -4.05
N ILE A 209 -2.47 -4.83 -3.59
CA ILE A 209 -1.25 -4.63 -4.39
C ILE A 209 -0.43 -5.92 -4.31
N ALA A 210 -0.25 -6.57 -5.46
CA ALA A 210 0.65 -7.72 -5.57
C ALA A 210 2.08 -7.32 -5.16
N PRO A 211 2.90 -8.25 -4.63
CA PRO A 211 4.25 -7.94 -4.18
C PRO A 211 5.06 -7.45 -5.40
N THR A 212 5.57 -6.24 -5.31
CA THR A 212 6.24 -5.56 -6.41
C THR A 212 7.34 -4.65 -5.88
N VAL A 213 8.33 -4.39 -6.73
CA VAL A 213 9.48 -3.49 -6.49
C VAL A 213 9.76 -2.71 -7.78
N GLN A 214 10.59 -1.67 -7.68
CA GLN A 214 11.05 -0.93 -8.84
C GLN A 214 12.37 -1.53 -9.33
N GLU A 215 12.42 -1.92 -10.60
CA GLU A 215 13.62 -2.48 -11.21
C GLU A 215 14.60 -1.37 -11.63
N PHE A 216 15.87 -1.54 -11.32
CA PHE A 216 16.93 -0.68 -11.85
C PHE A 216 18.08 -1.56 -12.30
N CYS A 217 18.26 -1.67 -13.62
CA CYS A 217 19.36 -2.39 -14.22
C CYS A 217 20.49 -1.44 -14.63
N THR A 218 21.71 -1.80 -14.28
CA THR A 218 22.92 -1.06 -14.65
C THR A 218 23.69 -1.82 -15.74
N PRO A 219 24.12 -1.15 -16.82
CA PRO A 219 24.99 -1.77 -17.82
C PRO A 219 26.30 -2.29 -17.19
N ALA A 220 26.74 -3.46 -17.64
CA ALA A 220 27.97 -4.12 -17.22
C ALA A 220 28.85 -4.48 -18.44
N PRO A 221 30.18 -4.62 -18.26
CA PRO A 221 31.09 -4.98 -19.35
C PRO A 221 30.66 -6.25 -20.10
N GLY A 222 30.96 -6.31 -21.40
CA GLY A 222 30.60 -7.45 -22.24
C GLY A 222 29.15 -7.44 -22.76
N GLY A 223 28.47 -6.28 -22.70
CA GLY A 223 27.10 -6.13 -23.19
C GLY A 223 26.05 -6.76 -22.25
N GLN A 224 26.39 -6.94 -20.98
CA GLN A 224 25.49 -7.48 -19.97
C GLN A 224 24.79 -6.36 -19.20
N GLU A 225 23.70 -6.69 -18.52
CA GLU A 225 23.04 -5.80 -17.56
C GLU A 225 22.95 -6.50 -16.20
N THR A 226 23.19 -5.74 -15.13
CA THR A 226 23.01 -6.22 -13.76
C THR A 226 21.78 -5.56 -13.16
N CYS A 227 20.77 -6.37 -12.86
CA CYS A 227 19.49 -5.95 -12.29
C CYS A 227 19.43 -6.31 -10.80
N LEU A 228 18.95 -5.38 -9.96
CA LEU A 228 18.92 -5.55 -8.50
C LEU A 228 18.07 -6.77 -8.07
N ILE A 229 16.95 -7.01 -8.75
CA ILE A 229 16.03 -8.07 -8.33
C ILE A 229 16.59 -9.48 -8.54
N ASN A 230 17.49 -9.68 -9.51
CA ASN A 230 17.97 -11.00 -9.85
C ASN A 230 18.83 -11.56 -8.71
N GLY A 231 19.72 -10.72 -8.17
CA GLY A 231 20.51 -11.07 -6.99
C GLY A 231 19.64 -11.31 -5.76
N TYR A 232 18.62 -10.45 -5.56
CA TYR A 232 17.66 -10.61 -4.48
C TYR A 232 16.91 -11.95 -4.54
N LEU A 233 16.29 -12.28 -5.67
CA LEU A 233 15.50 -13.52 -5.81
C LEU A 233 16.36 -14.75 -5.63
N PHE A 234 17.60 -14.73 -6.14
CA PHE A 234 18.56 -15.81 -5.90
C PHE A 234 18.81 -16.00 -4.39
N GLN A 235 19.08 -14.91 -3.66
CA GLN A 235 19.34 -14.95 -2.21
C GLN A 235 18.12 -15.37 -1.37
N GLN A 236 16.90 -15.08 -1.81
CA GLN A 236 15.70 -15.49 -1.09
C GLN A 236 15.27 -16.93 -1.40
N LEU A 237 15.55 -17.44 -2.61
CA LEU A 237 15.02 -18.73 -3.07
C LEU A 237 16.04 -19.89 -3.02
N TRP A 238 17.36 -19.64 -3.00
CA TRP A 238 18.36 -20.71 -3.06
C TRP A 238 18.23 -21.73 -1.91
N LEU A 239 18.08 -21.27 -0.65
CA LEU A 239 18.01 -22.15 0.51
C LEU A 239 16.70 -22.97 0.53
N PRO A 240 15.51 -22.39 0.33
CA PRO A 240 14.28 -23.16 0.20
C PRO A 240 14.30 -24.19 -0.94
N VAL A 241 14.88 -23.82 -2.09
CA VAL A 241 15.00 -24.73 -3.24
C VAL A 241 15.94 -25.89 -2.93
N LEU A 242 17.11 -25.62 -2.31
CA LEU A 242 18.05 -26.67 -1.90
C LEU A 242 17.38 -27.66 -0.94
N LEU A 243 16.71 -27.18 0.11
CA LEU A 243 16.03 -28.05 1.07
C LEU A 243 14.93 -28.92 0.41
N SER A 244 14.16 -28.34 -0.51
CA SER A 244 13.11 -29.07 -1.26
C SER A 244 13.70 -30.16 -2.14
N SER A 245 14.81 -29.87 -2.84
CA SER A 245 15.49 -30.83 -3.72
C SER A 245 16.10 -32.01 -2.95
N VAL A 246 16.66 -31.77 -1.76
CA VAL A 246 17.15 -32.84 -0.88
C VAL A 246 15.99 -33.71 -0.40
N GLY A 247 14.87 -33.12 0.01
CA GLY A 247 13.68 -33.86 0.44
C GLY A 247 13.12 -34.79 -0.65
N ILE A 248 13.07 -34.32 -1.90
CA ILE A 248 12.62 -35.12 -3.05
C ILE A 248 13.59 -36.26 -3.34
N LEU A 249 14.91 -36.01 -3.31
CA LEU A 249 15.92 -37.05 -3.52
C LEU A 249 15.89 -38.12 -2.42
N THR A 250 15.64 -37.75 -1.17
CA THR A 250 15.47 -38.71 -0.07
C THR A 250 14.18 -39.52 -0.19
N ALA A 251 13.09 -38.91 -0.69
CA ALA A 251 11.82 -39.59 -0.91
C ALA A 251 11.85 -40.57 -2.10
N LEU A 252 12.65 -40.27 -3.13
CA LEU A 252 12.81 -41.12 -4.31
C LEU A 252 13.92 -42.18 -4.14
N GLY A 253 14.93 -41.93 -3.30
CA GLY A 253 16.03 -42.87 -3.05
C GLY A 253 15.85 -43.79 -1.83
N GLY A 254 14.83 -43.54 -1.00
CA GLY A 254 14.49 -44.35 0.17
C GLY A 254 13.29 -45.29 -0.02
N GLY A 255 12.83 -45.48 -1.26
CA GLY A 255 11.78 -46.41 -1.65
C GLY A 255 12.32 -47.69 -2.27
#